data_AF-E2BP44-F1
#
_entry.id   AF-E2BP44-F1
#
_cell.length_a   1.000
_cell.length_b   1.000
_cell.length_c   1.000
_cell.angle_alpha   90.00
_cell.angle_beta   90.00
_cell.angle_gamma   90.00
#
_symmetry.space_group_name_H-M   'P 1'
#
loop_
_entity.id
_entity.type
_entity.pdbx_description
1 polymer ?
#
loop_
_entity_poly.entity_id
_entity_poly.type
_entity_poly.pdbx_seq_one_letter_code
_entity_poly.pdbx_strand_id
1 'polypeptide(L)' 'PCNFFLFPKLKRTLKGQRFSTIDEIKAKSQIQVKTILKEAFYQCFSNWKLRWHKCIISQ' A
#
# COMPACT_ATOMS: atom_id res chain seq x y z
N PRO A 1 -5.86 -4.46 -4.73
CA PRO A 1 -5.07 -3.21 -4.52
C PRO A 1 -4.33 -3.19 -3.17
N CYS A 2 -5.04 -3.44 -2.06
CA CYS A 2 -4.46 -3.34 -0.71
C CYS A 2 -3.21 -4.22 -0.52
N ASN A 3 -3.28 -5.50 -0.91
CA ASN A 3 -2.17 -6.43 -0.71
C ASN A 3 -0.91 -6.15 -1.55
N PHE A 4 -1.08 -5.68 -2.79
CA PHE A 4 0.06 -5.47 -3.70
C PHE A 4 0.57 -4.03 -3.77
N PHE A 5 -0.19 -3.07 -3.25
CA PHE A 5 0.14 -1.65 -3.31
C PHE A 5 0.16 -1.00 -1.93
N LEU A 6 -0.95 -1.03 -1.20
CA LEU A 6 -1.09 -0.28 0.07
C LEU A 6 -0.21 -0.87 1.18
N PHE A 7 -0.36 -2.16 1.48
CA PHE A 7 0.39 -2.81 2.56
C PHE A 7 1.90 -2.84 2.28
N PRO A 8 2.40 -3.08 1.05
CA PRO A 8 3.82 -2.96 0.76
C PRO A 8 4.37 -1.57 1.04
N LYS A 9 3.63 -0.51 0.68
CA LYS A 9 4.03 0.87 0.99
C LYS A 9 4.09 1.12 2.50
N LEU A 10 3.04 0.77 3.23
CA LEU A 10 2.99 0.96 4.68
C LEU A 10 4.06 0.14 5.40
N LYS A 11 4.18 -1.15 5.06
CA LYS A 11 5.21 -2.02 5.65
C LYS A 11 6.61 -1.48 5.36
N ARG A 12 6.89 -1.00 4.14
CA ARG A 12 8.22 -0.44 3.81
C ARG A 12 8.57 0.73 4.70
N THR A 13 7.64 1.64 4.95
CA THR A 13 7.92 2.83 5.77
C THR A 13 7.99 2.51 7.27
N LEU A 14 7.20 1.55 7.73
CA LEU A 14 7.13 1.18 9.15
C LEU A 14 8.17 0.11 9.54
N LYS A 15 8.81 -0.55 8.55
CA LYS A 15 9.80 -1.61 8.79
C LYS A 15 11.00 -1.08 9.57
N GLY A 16 11.42 -1.85 10.57
CA GLY A 16 12.59 -1.53 11.40
C GLY A 16 12.34 -0.49 12.49
N GLN A 17 11.14 0.10 12.55
CA GLN A 17 10.76 0.96 13.66
C GLN A 17 10.20 0.12 14.82
N ARG A 18 10.69 0.38 16.03
CA ARG A 18 10.08 -0.13 17.25
C ARG A 18 9.03 0.87 17.71
N PHE A 19 7.90 0.35 18.18
CA PHE A 19 6.80 1.13 18.69
C PHE A 19 6.47 0.63 20.08
N SER A 20 6.25 1.55 21.01
CA SER A 20 5.98 1.20 22.41
C SER A 20 4.50 0.95 22.67
N THR A 21 3.61 1.54 21.86
CA THR A 21 2.16 1.43 22.02
C THR A 21 1.45 1.21 20.69
N ILE A 22 0.23 0.65 20.79
CA ILE A 22 -0.64 0.46 19.63
C ILE A 22 -1.03 1.81 19.01
N ASP A 23 -1.26 2.83 19.83
CA ASP A 23 -1.68 4.15 19.34
C ASP A 23 -0.59 4.85 18.55
N GLU A 24 0.69 4.63 18.90
CA GLU A 24 1.81 5.12 18.10
C GLU A 24 1.81 4.51 16.69
N ILE A 25 1.59 3.19 16.60
CA ILE A 25 1.50 2.47 15.31
C ILE A 25 0.32 2.97 14.50
N LYS A 26 -0.85 3.15 15.12
CA LYS A 26 -2.06 3.67 14.47
C LYS A 26 -1.82 5.06 13.91
N ALA A 27 -1.25 5.97 14.71
CA ALA A 27 -0.97 7.34 14.31
C ALA A 27 0.01 7.40 13.13
N LYS A 28 1.15 6.70 13.21
CA LYS A 28 2.12 6.67 12.09
C LYS A 28 1.54 6.02 10.84
N SER A 29 0.77 4.94 11.00
CA SER A 29 0.09 4.30 9.86
C SER A 29 -0.90 5.25 9.19
N GLN A 30 -1.69 5.99 9.97
CA GLN A 30 -2.66 6.95 9.45
C GLN A 30 -2.00 8.10 8.71
N ILE A 31 -0.88 8.64 9.25
CA ILE A 31 -0.09 9.67 8.57
C ILE A 31 0.39 9.14 7.22
N GLN A 32 1.00 7.95 7.19
CA GLN A 32 1.50 7.35 5.96
C GLN A 32 0.42 7.13 4.91
N VAL A 33 -0.78 6.68 5.31
CA VAL A 33 -1.92 6.55 4.39
C VAL A 33 -2.33 7.91 3.81
N LYS A 34 -2.41 8.95 4.65
CA LYS A 34 -2.77 10.31 4.22
C LYS A 34 -1.73 10.96 3.30
N THR A 35 -0.46 10.58 3.43
CA THR A 35 0.61 11.06 2.55
C THR A 35 0.55 10.44 1.14
N ILE A 36 -0.21 9.35 0.94
CA ILE A 36 -0.34 8.76 -0.40
C ILE A 36 -1.16 9.69 -1.29
N LEU A 37 -0.49 10.25 -2.30
CA LEU A 37 -1.11 11.08 -3.32
C LEU A 37 -2.22 10.35 -4.06
N LYS A 38 -3.25 11.10 -4.47
CA LYS A 38 -4.42 10.58 -5.20
C LYS A 38 -3.99 9.94 -6.53
N GLU A 39 -3.00 10.52 -7.19
CA GLU A 39 -2.38 10.05 -8.43
C GLU A 39 -1.80 8.65 -8.28
N ALA A 40 -1.23 8.33 -7.10
CA ALA A 40 -0.69 7.01 -6.84
C ALA A 40 -1.80 5.94 -6.77
N PHE A 41 -3.01 6.30 -6.33
CA PHE A 41 -4.16 5.40 -6.37
C PHE A 41 -4.65 5.18 -7.80
N TYR A 42 -4.74 6.24 -8.62
CA TYR A 42 -5.09 6.08 -10.04
C TYR A 42 -4.13 5.13 -10.76
N GLN A 43 -2.82 5.31 -10.56
CA GLN A 43 -1.81 4.41 -11.12
C GLN A 43 -1.95 2.98 -10.58
N CYS A 44 -2.28 2.82 -9.29
CA CYS A 44 -2.54 1.49 -8.71
C CYS A 44 -3.69 0.76 -9.41
N PHE A 45 -4.79 1.45 -9.72
CA PHE A 45 -5.93 0.85 -10.41
C PHE A 45 -5.63 0.55 -11.89
N SER A 46 -4.86 1.40 -12.58
CA SER A 46 -4.36 1.09 -13.93
C SER A 46 -3.50 -0.18 -13.94
N ASN A 47 -2.56 -0.29 -12.99
CA ASN A 47 -1.72 -1.48 -12.82
C ASN A 47 -2.52 -2.73 -12.45
N TRP A 48 -3.64 -2.56 -11.75
CA TRP A 48 -4.53 -3.68 -11.41
C TRP A 48 -5.18 -4.29 -12.66
N LYS A 49 -5.63 -3.47 -13.62
CA LYS A 49 -6.14 -3.96 -14.91
C LYS A 49 -5.09 -4.77 -15.67
N LEU A 50 -3.84 -4.30 -15.68
CA LEU A 50 -2.74 -5.03 -16.30
C LEU A 50 -2.49 -6.39 -15.62
N ARG A 51 -2.54 -6.44 -14.27
CA ARG A 51 -2.39 -7.69 -13.51
C ARG A 51 -3.49 -8.69 -13.85
N TRP A 52 -4.73 -8.23 -14.00
CA TRP A 52 -5.83 -9.08 -14.44
C TRP A 52 -5.60 -9.65 -15.84
N HIS A 53 -5.18 -8.82 -16.79
CA HIS A 53 -4.89 -9.31 -18.14
C HIS A 53 -3.79 -10.38 -18.15
N LYS A 54 -2.72 -10.18 -17.36
CA LYS A 54 -1.66 -11.19 -17.18
C LYS A 54 -2.19 -12.50 -16.59
N CYS A 55 -3.12 -12.43 -15.63
CA CYS A 55 -3.73 -13.62 -15.03
C CYS A 55 -4.54 -14.44 -16.05
N ILE A 56 -5.19 -13.77 -17.01
CA ILE A 56 -5.92 -14.43 -18.09
C ILE A 56 -4.95 -15.10 -19.06
N ILE A 57 -3.87 -14.42 -19.45
CA ILE A 57 -2.85 -14.95 -20.37
C ILE A 57 -2.04 -16.11 -19.74
N SER A 58 -1.91 -16.13 -18.41
CA SER A 58 -1.13 -17.17 -17.72
C SER A 58 -1.86 -18.52 -17.57
N GLN A 59 -3.09 -18.64 -18.09
CA GLN A 59 -3.79 -19.93 -18.25
C GLN A 59 -3.32 -20.61 -19.54
#